data_AF-A0A2J7Z1B1-F1
#
_entry.id   AF-A0A2J7Z1B1-F1
#
_cell.length_a   1.000
_cell.length_b   1.000
_cell.length_c   1.000
_cell.angle_alpha   90.00
_cell.angle_beta   90.00
_cell.angle_gamma   90.00
#
_symmetry.space_group_name_H-M   'P 1'
#
loop_
_entity.id
_entity.type
_entity.pdbx_description
1 polymer ?
#
loop_
_entity_poly.entity_id
_entity_poly.type
_entity_poly.pdbx_seq_one_letter_code
_entity_poly.pdbx_strand_id
1 'polypeptide(L)'
;MAQVAKYLTMDLEDVGCRARYMIRNRDGKFPDLLDAIPADAGNEVALSGVQMPRMNSLMEQWVQTCRRELLDRTLIWNHRHLLHVLREFEQFYNAHRPHQGIANARPLHALPTPIDDPEQISRLDIRRRDRLGGILHEYQHAA
;
A
#
# COMPACT_ATOMS: atom_id res chain seq x y z
N MET A 1 -17.89 2.49 -9.13
CA MET A 1 -16.79 3.39 -9.53
C MET A 1 -16.97 4.81 -8.98
N ALA A 2 -18.12 5.45 -9.16
CA ALA A 2 -18.44 6.75 -8.52
C ALA A 2 -18.11 6.78 -7.02
N GLN A 3 -18.59 5.76 -6.30
CA GLN A 3 -18.39 5.65 -4.86
C GLN A 3 -16.91 5.48 -4.48
N VAL A 4 -16.09 4.85 -5.34
CA VAL A 4 -14.66 4.67 -5.09
C VAL A 4 -13.92 6.01 -5.16
N ALA A 5 -14.23 6.85 -6.15
CA ALA A 5 -13.66 8.19 -6.22
C ALA A 5 -14.09 9.06 -5.03
N LYS A 6 -15.35 8.95 -4.58
CA LYS A 6 -15.82 9.67 -3.38
C LYS A 6 -15.05 9.25 -2.14
N TYR A 7 -14.90 7.93 -1.91
CA TYR A 7 -14.13 7.44 -0.78
C TYR A 7 -12.67 7.93 -0.84
N LEU A 8 -12.04 7.89 -2.03
CA LEU A 8 -10.67 8.43 -2.18
C LEU A 8 -10.58 9.91 -1.77
N THR A 9 -11.49 10.75 -2.26
CA THR A 9 -11.52 12.18 -1.91
C THR A 9 -11.73 12.38 -0.40
N MET A 10 -12.69 11.67 0.19
CA MET A 10 -12.96 11.73 1.62
C MET A 10 -11.77 11.26 2.45
N ASP A 11 -11.13 10.16 2.08
CA ASP A 11 -9.95 9.63 2.78
C ASP A 11 -8.79 10.64 2.74
N LEU A 12 -8.58 11.33 1.62
CA LEU A 12 -7.58 12.39 1.49
C LEU A 12 -7.90 13.61 2.37
N GLU A 13 -9.17 14.00 2.45
CA GLU A 13 -9.64 15.08 3.33
C GLU A 13 -9.46 14.71 4.81
N ASP A 14 -9.85 13.49 5.21
CA ASP A 14 -9.78 13.01 6.59
C ASP A 14 -8.34 12.99 7.12
N VAL A 15 -7.36 12.69 6.27
CA VAL A 15 -5.93 12.71 6.63
C VAL A 15 -5.27 14.07 6.39
N GLY A 16 -6.02 15.09 5.96
CA GLY A 16 -5.51 16.43 5.67
C GLY A 16 -4.51 16.47 4.51
N CYS A 17 -4.52 15.47 3.63
CA CYS A 17 -3.60 15.37 2.51
C CYS A 17 -4.21 16.00 1.27
N ARG A 18 -3.56 17.04 0.75
CA ARG A 18 -3.92 17.64 -0.55
C ARG A 18 -3.02 17.07 -1.64
N ALA A 19 -3.45 15.96 -2.23
CA ALA A 19 -2.79 15.43 -3.41
C ALA A 19 -2.95 16.43 -4.58
N ARG A 20 -1.88 16.68 -5.33
CA ARG A 20 -1.93 17.56 -6.51
C ARG A 20 -2.33 16.80 -7.77
N TYR A 21 -1.89 15.55 -7.87
CA TYR A 21 -2.07 14.71 -9.05
C TYR A 21 -2.63 13.34 -8.65
N MET A 22 -3.59 12.85 -9.42
CA MET A 22 -3.99 11.45 -9.44
C MET A 22 -3.51 10.83 -10.75
N ILE A 23 -2.54 9.93 -10.69
CA ILE A 23 -2.02 9.22 -11.87
C ILE A 23 -2.80 7.91 -12.03
N ARG A 24 -3.34 7.66 -13.22
CA ARG A 24 -3.98 6.37 -13.54
C ARG A 24 -3.68 5.89 -14.95
N ASN A 25 -3.84 4.59 -15.18
CA ASN A 25 -3.72 4.05 -16.54
C ASN A 25 -4.93 4.44 -17.41
N ARG A 26 -4.82 4.22 -18.73
CA ARG A 26 -5.88 4.52 -19.72
C ARG A 26 -6.93 3.41 -19.88
N ASP A 27 -7.10 2.51 -18.90
CA ASP A 27 -8.08 1.42 -19.03
C ASP A 27 -9.50 2.01 -19.20
N GLY A 28 -10.21 1.59 -20.24
CA GLY A 28 -11.55 2.08 -20.58
C GLY A 28 -12.64 1.58 -19.62
N LYS A 29 -12.30 0.73 -18.65
CA LYS A 29 -13.20 0.31 -17.57
C LYS A 29 -13.54 1.44 -16.60
N PHE A 30 -12.80 2.54 -16.66
CA PHE A 30 -12.97 3.68 -15.76
C PHE A 30 -13.91 4.71 -16.40
N PRO A 31 -15.09 4.97 -15.79
CA PRO A 31 -16.02 5.98 -16.30
C PRO A 31 -15.49 7.39 -16.04
N ASP A 32 -15.93 8.37 -16.83
CA ASP A 32 -15.55 9.80 -16.72
C ASP A 32 -15.69 10.36 -15.30
N LEU A 33 -16.63 9.82 -14.52
CA LEU A 33 -16.88 10.21 -13.14
C LEU A 33 -15.72 9.89 -12.19
N LEU A 34 -14.87 8.91 -12.53
CA LEU A 34 -13.64 8.63 -11.77
C LEU A 34 -12.64 9.77 -11.88
N ASP A 35 -12.68 10.53 -12.97
CA ASP A 35 -11.79 11.66 -13.22
C ASP A 35 -12.43 12.97 -12.72
N ALA A 36 -13.74 13.12 -12.87
CA ALA A 36 -14.48 14.33 -12.49
C ALA A 36 -14.51 14.59 -10.98
N ILE A 37 -14.71 13.56 -10.14
CA ILE A 37 -14.83 13.74 -8.67
C ILE A 37 -13.50 14.21 -8.04
N PRO A 38 -12.34 13.59 -8.32
CA PRO A 38 -11.07 14.09 -7.82
C PRO A 38 -10.74 15.49 -8.34
N ALA A 39 -11.09 15.79 -9.60
CA ALA A 39 -10.88 17.10 -10.20
C ALA A 39 -11.70 18.20 -9.50
N ASP A 40 -12.95 17.93 -9.15
CA ASP A 40 -13.79 18.84 -8.36
C ASP A 40 -13.21 19.10 -6.96
N ALA A 41 -12.57 18.09 -6.37
CA ALA A 41 -11.80 18.21 -5.13
C ALA A 41 -10.40 18.85 -5.30
N GLY A 42 -10.05 19.31 -6.51
CA GLY A 42 -8.81 20.01 -6.81
C GLY A 42 -7.59 19.13 -7.11
N ASN A 43 -7.80 17.84 -7.42
CA ASN A 43 -6.75 16.91 -7.84
C ASN A 43 -6.68 16.84 -9.38
N GLU A 44 -5.52 17.10 -9.98
CA GLU A 44 -5.34 16.99 -11.43
C GLU A 44 -5.19 15.51 -11.83
N VAL A 45 -6.07 15.03 -12.71
CA VAL A 45 -6.02 13.64 -13.17
C VAL A 45 -5.07 13.51 -14.35
N ALA A 46 -3.97 12.79 -14.16
CA ALA A 46 -2.96 12.53 -15.16
C ALA A 46 -3.06 11.09 -15.68
N LEU A 47 -3.40 10.93 -16.96
CA LEU A 47 -3.40 9.62 -17.60
C LEU A 47 -1.97 9.18 -17.96
N SER A 48 -1.65 7.92 -17.71
CA SER A 48 -0.39 7.32 -18.16
C SER A 48 -0.24 7.48 -19.67
N GLY A 49 0.97 7.71 -20.15
CA GLY A 49 1.27 7.69 -21.58
C GLY A 49 0.92 6.35 -22.22
N VAL A 50 0.55 6.37 -23.49
CA VAL A 50 0.31 5.14 -24.26
C VAL A 50 1.62 4.36 -24.32
N GLN A 51 1.57 3.08 -23.96
CA GLN A 51 2.76 2.20 -23.90
C GLN A 51 3.88 2.72 -22.97
N MET A 52 3.52 3.47 -21.92
CA MET A 52 4.47 3.95 -20.89
C MET A 52 4.25 3.26 -19.55
N PRO A 53 4.60 1.97 -19.41
CA PRO A 53 4.33 1.18 -18.19
C PRO A 53 5.00 1.77 -16.93
N ARG A 54 6.10 2.51 -17.10
CA ARG A 54 6.82 3.15 -15.99
C ARG A 54 5.98 4.20 -15.24
N MET A 55 5.01 4.84 -15.89
CA MET A 55 4.14 5.82 -15.23
C MET A 55 3.18 5.20 -14.21
N ASN A 56 2.93 3.89 -14.30
CA ASN A 56 2.07 3.15 -13.38
C ASN A 56 2.86 2.14 -12.53
N SER A 57 4.20 2.21 -12.54
CA SER A 57 5.07 1.16 -11.98
C SER A 57 4.82 0.87 -10.51
N LEU A 58 4.51 1.91 -9.71
CA LEU A 58 4.22 1.77 -8.29
C LEU A 58 2.97 0.92 -8.05
N MET A 59 1.88 1.18 -8.78
CA MET A 59 0.65 0.41 -8.65
C MET A 59 0.80 -1.00 -9.22
N GLU A 60 1.47 -1.16 -10.36
CA GLU A 60 1.77 -2.48 -10.93
C GLU A 60 2.61 -3.34 -9.96
N GLN A 61 3.64 -2.74 -9.35
CA GLN A 61 4.46 -3.40 -8.33
C GLN A 61 3.62 -3.78 -7.11
N TRP A 62 2.76 -2.88 -6.63
CA TRP A 62 1.87 -3.16 -5.50
C TRP A 62 0.95 -4.35 -5.79
N VAL A 63 0.27 -4.36 -6.95
CA VAL A 63 -0.63 -5.43 -7.37
C VAL A 63 0.12 -6.76 -7.52
N GLN A 64 1.29 -6.73 -8.16
CA GLN A 64 2.10 -7.93 -8.34
C GLN A 64 2.58 -8.49 -6.99
N THR A 65 2.95 -7.62 -6.05
CA THR A 65 3.37 -8.01 -4.70
C THR A 65 2.20 -8.62 -3.94
N CYS A 66 1.03 -7.97 -3.93
CA CYS A 66 -0.20 -8.49 -3.33
C CYS A 66 -0.55 -9.87 -3.90
N ARG A 67 -0.46 -10.05 -5.22
CA ARG A 67 -0.71 -11.35 -5.83
C ARG A 67 0.26 -12.42 -5.32
N ARG A 68 1.57 -12.18 -5.43
CA ARG A 68 2.62 -13.17 -5.13
C ARG A 68 2.76 -13.51 -3.64
N GLU A 69 2.61 -12.51 -2.78
CA GLU A 69 2.81 -12.63 -1.33
C GLU A 69 1.52 -13.04 -0.61
N LEU A 70 0.34 -12.67 -1.13
CA LEU A 70 -0.96 -12.96 -0.51
C LEU A 70 -1.85 -13.90 -1.34
N LEU A 71 -2.30 -13.45 -2.52
CA LEU A 71 -3.43 -14.11 -3.20
C LEU A 71 -3.07 -15.49 -3.76
N ASP A 72 -1.83 -15.69 -4.20
CA ASP A 72 -1.35 -16.98 -4.71
C ASP A 72 -1.15 -18.01 -3.58
N ARG A 73 -1.17 -17.57 -2.31
CA ARG A 73 -0.91 -18.39 -1.11
C ARG A 73 -2.12 -18.55 -0.20
N THR A 74 -3.25 -17.93 -0.55
CA THR A 74 -4.45 -17.90 0.29
C THR A 74 -5.65 -18.45 -0.45
N LEU A 75 -6.33 -19.45 0.10
CA LEU A 75 -7.61 -19.89 -0.42
C LEU A 75 -8.71 -18.89 0.00
N ILE A 76 -9.28 -18.19 -0.98
CA ILE A 76 -10.30 -17.17 -0.74
C ILE A 76 -11.69 -17.82 -0.71
N TRP A 77 -12.26 -17.98 0.50
CA TRP A 77 -13.59 -18.58 0.68
C TRP A 77 -14.77 -17.76 0.14
N ASN A 78 -14.75 -16.44 0.31
CA ASN A 78 -15.83 -15.56 -0.11
C ASN A 78 -15.36 -14.10 -0.20
N HIS A 79 -16.26 -13.21 -0.65
CA HIS A 79 -15.96 -11.79 -0.81
C HIS A 79 -15.56 -11.10 0.50
N ARG A 80 -16.21 -11.42 1.63
CA ARG A 80 -15.86 -10.86 2.95
C ARG A 80 -14.45 -11.27 3.36
N HIS A 81 -14.08 -12.53 3.13
CA HIS A 81 -12.74 -13.02 3.37
C HIS A 81 -11.72 -12.28 2.49
N LEU A 82 -12.01 -12.10 1.19
CA LEU A 82 -11.16 -11.32 0.29
C LEU A 82 -10.90 -9.90 0.81
N LEU A 83 -11.95 -9.18 1.19
CA LEU A 83 -11.81 -7.82 1.72
C LEU A 83 -11.02 -7.79 3.02
N HIS A 84 -11.19 -8.79 3.88
CA HIS A 84 -10.41 -8.90 5.12
C HIS A 84 -8.93 -9.11 4.82
N VAL A 85 -8.57 -10.08 3.97
CA VAL A 85 -7.15 -10.35 3.68
C VAL A 85 -6.47 -9.20 2.95
N LEU A 86 -7.19 -8.48 2.07
CA LEU A 86 -6.66 -7.30 1.40
C LEU A 86 -6.39 -6.15 2.38
N ARG A 87 -7.26 -5.92 3.36
CA ARG A 87 -7.03 -4.92 4.42
C ARG A 87 -5.84 -5.28 5.30
N GLU A 88 -5.74 -6.55 5.70
CA GLU A 88 -4.60 -7.04 6.47
C GLU A 88 -3.29 -6.86 5.70
N PHE A 89 -3.30 -7.16 4.39
CA PHE A 89 -2.14 -6.95 3.51
C PHE A 89 -1.79 -5.47 3.34
N GLU A 90 -2.75 -4.59 3.12
CA GLU A 90 -2.52 -3.14 3.01
C GLU A 90 -1.84 -2.58 4.27
N GLN A 91 -2.37 -2.93 5.45
CA GLN A 91 -1.78 -2.52 6.73
C GLN A 91 -0.35 -3.07 6.88
N PHE A 92 -0.13 -4.34 6.54
CA PHE A 92 1.21 -4.93 6.57
C PHE A 92 2.16 -4.23 5.58
N TYR A 93 1.72 -4.01 4.34
CA TYR A 93 2.52 -3.40 3.27
C TYR A 93 2.98 -1.99 3.65
N ASN A 94 2.09 -1.19 4.25
CA ASN A 94 2.39 0.21 4.59
C ASN A 94 3.08 0.37 5.95
N ALA A 95 2.77 -0.48 6.94
CA ALA A 95 3.28 -0.31 8.31
C ALA A 95 4.46 -1.23 8.68
N HIS A 96 4.70 -2.33 7.97
CA HIS A 96 5.68 -3.34 8.40
C HIS A 96 6.64 -3.79 7.30
N ARG A 97 6.17 -3.88 6.05
CA ARG A 97 7.02 -4.30 4.93
C ARG A 97 8.10 -3.25 4.66
N PRO A 98 9.39 -3.61 4.60
CA PRO A 98 10.44 -2.70 4.14
C PRO A 98 10.38 -2.53 2.62
N HIS A 99 10.65 -1.32 2.13
CA HIS A 99 10.61 -0.99 0.71
C HIS A 99 11.95 -0.45 0.24
N GLN A 100 12.58 -1.16 -0.69
CA GLN A 100 13.88 -0.78 -1.25
C GLN A 100 13.88 0.63 -1.87
N GLY A 101 12.75 1.03 -2.48
CA GLY A 101 12.59 2.36 -3.09
C GLY A 101 12.60 3.53 -2.10
N ILE A 102 12.50 3.27 -0.79
CA ILE A 102 12.58 4.27 0.28
C ILE A 102 13.61 3.85 1.34
N ALA A 103 14.80 3.43 0.90
CA ALA A 103 15.92 3.04 1.76
C ALA A 103 15.60 1.89 2.75
N ASN A 104 14.72 0.97 2.36
CA ASN A 104 14.19 -0.09 3.23
C ASN A 104 13.37 0.42 4.43
N ALA A 105 12.95 1.68 4.41
CA ALA A 105 11.96 2.19 5.35
C ALA A 105 10.59 1.55 5.09
N ARG A 106 9.67 1.77 6.04
CA ARG A 106 8.26 1.42 5.93
C ARG A 106 7.50 2.71 5.61
N PRO A 107 6.49 2.72 4.70
CA PRO A 107 5.83 3.95 4.28
C PRO A 107 5.29 4.80 5.43
N LEU A 108 4.79 4.15 6.50
CA LEU A 108 4.24 4.82 7.67
C LEU A 108 5.21 4.93 8.86
N HIS A 109 6.44 4.42 8.74
CA HIS A 109 7.44 4.51 9.80
C HIS A 109 8.82 4.85 9.24
N ALA A 110 9.35 5.99 9.67
CA ALA A 110 10.71 6.39 9.38
C ALA A 110 11.71 5.34 9.87
N LEU A 111 12.88 5.28 9.23
CA LEU A 111 13.97 4.44 9.71
C LEU A 111 14.37 4.90 11.12
N PRO A 112 14.47 3.97 12.09
CA PRO A 112 15.04 4.29 13.38
C PRO A 112 16.54 4.61 13.22
N THR A 113 17.11 5.29 14.21
CA THR A 113 18.56 5.48 14.30
C THR A 113 19.25 4.11 14.27
N PRO A 114 20.29 3.93 13.43
CA PRO A 114 21.07 2.70 13.42
C PRO A 114 21.62 2.38 14.81
N ILE A 115 21.63 1.09 15.13
CA ILE A 115 22.31 0.56 16.32
C ILE A 115 23.66 0.06 15.84
N ASP A 116 24.74 0.73 16.27
CA ASP A 116 26.10 0.41 15.84
C ASP A 116 26.86 -0.43 16.89
N ASP A 117 26.34 -0.55 18.12
CA ASP A 117 26.92 -1.36 19.20
C ASP A 117 26.54 -2.85 19.07
N PRO A 118 27.49 -3.76 18.81
CA PRO A 118 27.21 -5.19 18.69
C PRO A 118 26.61 -5.81 19.96
N GLU A 119 26.97 -5.33 21.15
CA GLU A 119 26.41 -5.79 22.43
C GLU A 119 24.96 -5.33 22.61
N GLN A 120 24.59 -4.19 22.03
CA GLN A 120 23.21 -3.75 22.01
C GLN A 120 22.39 -4.59 21.03
N ILE A 121 22.93 -4.90 19.85
CA ILE A 121 22.27 -5.75 18.85
C ILE A 121 22.02 -7.16 19.39
N SER A 122 22.99 -7.75 20.08
CA SER A 122 22.87 -9.12 20.63
C SER A 122 21.78 -9.24 21.71
N ARG A 123 21.41 -8.13 22.35
CA ARG A 123 20.39 -8.05 23.40
C ARG A 123 18.98 -7.69 22.90
N LEU A 124 18.81 -7.44 21.60
CA LEU A 124 17.49 -7.11 21.04
C LEU A 124 16.51 -8.28 21.21
N ASP A 125 15.38 -8.07 21.90
CA ASP A 125 14.27 -9.04 21.93
C ASP A 125 13.40 -8.82 20.68
N ILE A 126 13.70 -9.53 19.59
CA ILE A 126 12.91 -9.47 18.37
C ILE A 126 11.79 -10.51 18.42
N ARG A 127 10.55 -10.04 18.47
CA ARG A 127 9.36 -10.88 18.41
C ARG A 127 8.74 -10.87 17.02
N ARG A 128 8.44 -12.06 16.53
CA ARG A 128 7.63 -12.28 15.34
C ARG A 128 6.16 -12.35 15.72
N ARG A 129 5.31 -11.65 14.97
CA ARG A 129 3.86 -11.84 14.98
C ARG A 129 3.40 -12.28 13.60
N ASP A 130 2.52 -13.29 13.60
CA ASP A 130 1.94 -13.83 12.38
C ASP A 130 0.59 -13.19 12.11
N ARG A 131 0.37 -12.82 10.84
CA ARG A 131 -0.93 -12.41 10.33
C ARG A 131 -1.38 -13.41 9.26
N LEU A 132 -2.70 -13.52 9.10
CA LEU A 132 -3.33 -14.39 8.11
C LEU A 132 -2.83 -15.85 8.17
N GLY A 133 -2.71 -16.40 9.39
CA GLY A 133 -2.24 -17.78 9.59
C GLY A 133 -0.77 -18.01 9.26
N GLY A 134 0.06 -16.96 9.33
CA GLY A 134 1.50 -17.05 9.04
C GLY A 134 1.85 -16.83 7.56
N ILE A 135 0.93 -16.29 6.77
CA ILE A 135 1.24 -15.85 5.39
C ILE A 135 2.08 -14.57 5.42
N LEU A 136 1.80 -13.69 6.38
CA LEU A 136 2.54 -12.45 6.60
C LEU A 136 3.22 -12.50 7.97
N HIS A 137 4.47 -12.07 8.02
CA HIS A 137 5.28 -12.03 9.23
C HIS A 137 5.70 -10.60 9.53
N GLU A 138 5.31 -10.10 10.70
CA GLU A 138 5.80 -8.83 11.22
C GLU A 138 6.82 -9.07 12.33
N TYR A 139 7.86 -8.24 12.37
CA TYR A 139 8.93 -8.30 13.36
C TYR A 139 9.01 -6.97 14.09
N GLN A 140 9.04 -7.05 15.41
CA GLN A 140 9.11 -5.89 16.31
C GLN A 140 10.05 -6.17 17.47
N HIS A 141 10.72 -5.13 17.95
CA HIS A 141 11.44 -5.21 19.22
C HIS A 141 10.41 -5.20 20.36
N ALA A 142 10.43 -6.21 21.22
CA ALA A 142 9.74 -6.17 22.50
C ALA A 142 10.56 -5.28 23.42
N ALA A 143 9.97 -4.17 23.84
CA ALA A 143 10.61 -3.19 24.72
C ALA A 143 11.23 -3.82 25.97
#